data_AF-A0A3M0YI85-F1
#
_entry.id   AF-A0A3M0YI85-F1
#
_cell.length_a   1.000
_cell.length_b   1.000
_cell.length_c   1.000
_cell.angle_alpha   90.00
_cell.angle_beta   90.00
_cell.angle_gamma   90.00
#
_symmetry.space_group_name_H-M   'P 1'
#
loop_
_entity.id
_entity.type
_entity.pdbx_description
1 polymer ?
#
loop_
_entity_poly.entity_id
_entity_poly.type
_entity_poly.pdbx_seq_one_letter_code
_entity_poly.pdbx_strand_id
1 'polypeptide(L)' 'MRPVLIFRHVPHEGPGFLADFLLEQGIPFEIVAVDEG' A
#
# COMPACT_ATOMS: atom_id res chain seq x y z
N MET A 1 -7.81 13.04 -5.91
CA MET A 1 -8.43 11.89 -5.22
C MET A 1 -7.77 11.71 -3.86
N ARG A 2 -8.46 11.11 -2.88
CA ARG A 2 -7.83 10.69 -1.62
C ARG A 2 -7.00 9.41 -1.86
N PRO A 3 -5.90 9.20 -1.14
CA PRO A 3 -5.08 8.00 -1.32
C PRO A 3 -5.83 6.75 -0.86
N VAL A 4 -5.53 5.62 -1.48
CA VAL A 4 -5.83 4.29 -0.93
C VAL A 4 -4.83 4.02 0.20
N LEU A 5 -5.34 3.71 1.39
CA LEU A 5 -4.48 3.30 2.51
C LEU A 5 -4.33 1.78 2.49
N ILE A 6 -3.09 1.30 2.48
CA ILE A 6 -2.76 -0.12 2.54
C ILE A 6 -2.14 -0.39 3.91
N PHE A 7 -2.83 -1.19 4.73
CA PHE A 7 -2.34 -1.58 6.05
C PHE A 7 -1.45 -2.81 5.95
N ARG A 8 -0.15 -2.62 6.21
CA ARG A 8 0.82 -3.70 6.29
C ARG A 8 0.82 -4.27 7.71
N HIS A 9 0.60 -5.58 7.84
CA HIS A 9 0.54 -6.28 9.13
C HIS A 9 1.84 -7.01 9.49
N VAL A 10 2.74 -7.22 8.51
CA VAL A 10 4.02 -7.91 8.70
C VAL A 10 5.07 -7.33 7.73
N PRO A 11 6.35 -7.13 8.11
CA PRO A 11 7.35 -6.45 7.28
C PRO A 11 7.59 -7.04 5.89
N HIS A 12 7.47 -8.36 5.74
CA HIS A 12 7.73 -9.05 4.47
C HIS A 12 6.48 -9.22 3.59
N GLU A 13 5.32 -8.72 4.04
CA GLU A 13 4.08 -8.74 3.28
C GLU A 13 3.81 -7.34 2.69
N GLY A 14 4.58 -6.98 1.66
CA GLY A 14 4.36 -5.76 0.91
C GLY A 14 3.08 -5.80 0.07
N PRO A 15 2.64 -4.67 -0.52
CA PRO A 15 1.43 -4.60 -1.34
C PRO A 15 1.49 -5.44 -2.63
N GLY A 16 2.68 -5.88 -3.06
CA GLY A 16 2.85 -6.73 -4.24
C GLY A 16 2.20 -6.14 -5.49
N PHE A 17 1.54 -7.00 -6.26
CA PHE A 17 0.86 -6.63 -7.52
C PHE A 17 -0.18 -5.50 -7.35
N LEU A 18 -0.75 -5.32 -6.15
CA LEU A 18 -1.68 -4.21 -5.90
C LEU A 18 -0.97 -2.85 -6.06
N ALA A 19 0.27 -2.70 -5.60
CA ALA A 19 1.01 -1.46 -5.78
C ALA A 19 1.28 -1.17 -7.25
N ASP A 20 1.70 -2.18 -8.02
CA ASP A 20 1.97 -2.05 -9.46
C ASP A 20 0.71 -1.59 -10.21
N PHE A 21 -0.42 -2.24 -9.94
CA PHE A 21 -1.72 -1.85 -10.51
C PHE A 21 -2.09 -0.39 -10.16
N LEU A 22 -1.96 0.02 -8.91
CA LEU A 22 -2.31 1.38 -8.49
C LEU A 22 -1.41 2.43 -9.15
N LEU A 23 -0.12 2.13 -9.32
CA LEU A 23 0.81 2.98 -10.07
C LEU A 23 0.40 3.11 -11.53
N GLU A 24 0.11 2.00 -12.21
CA GLU A 24 -0.32 1.99 -13.61
C GLU A 24 -1.62 2.77 -13.85
N GLN A 25 -2.54 2.73 -12.89
CA GLN A 25 -3.81 3.46 -12.96
C GLN A 25 -3.70 4.93 -12.51
N GLY A 26 -2.52 5.39 -12.05
CA GLY A 26 -2.34 6.73 -11.51
C GLY A 26 -3.14 6.99 -10.23
N ILE A 27 -3.42 5.95 -9.45
CA ILE A 27 -4.16 6.03 -8.19
C ILE A 27 -3.15 6.23 -7.05
N PRO A 28 -3.21 7.36 -6.31
CA PRO A 28 -2.33 7.56 -5.17
C PRO A 28 -2.62 6.55 -4.06
N PHE A 29 -1.56 6.02 -3.43
CA PHE A 29 -1.68 5.14 -2.27
C PHE A 29 -0.55 5.37 -1.27
N GLU A 30 -0.80 4.97 -0.03
CA GLU A 30 0.14 5.04 1.08
C GLU A 30 0.13 3.73 1.85
N ILE A 31 1.30 3.31 2.35
CA ILE A 31 1.43 2.13 3.20
C ILE A 31 1.49 2.58 4.66
N VAL A 32 0.60 2.04 5.48
CA VAL A 32 0.58 2.21 6.93
C VAL A 32 1.10 0.91 7.56
N ALA A 33 2.32 0.94 8.07
CA ALA A 33 2.94 -0.16 8.79
C ALA A 33 2.39 -0.24 10.22
N VAL A 34 1.33 -1.00 10.43
CA VAL A 34 0.75 -1.18 11.77
C VAL A 34 1.56 -2.16 12.63
N ASP A 35 2.50 -2.86 12.01
CA ASP A 35 3.46 -3.74 12.68
C ASP A 35 4.60 -3.01 13.38
N GLU A 36 4.77 -1.70 13.14
CA GLU A 36 5.91 -0.91 13.65
C GLU A 36 5.62 -0.13 14.95
N GLY A 37 4.39 -0.18 15.49
CA GLY A 37 4.05 0.30 16.84
C GLY A 37 4.37 1.75 17.14
#